data_AF-A0A3D1BTU5-F1
#
_entry.id   AF-A0A3D1BTU5-F1
#
_cell.length_a   1.000
_cell.length_b   1.000
_cell.length_c   1.000
_cell.angle_alpha   90.00
_cell.angle_beta   90.00
_cell.angle_gamma   90.00
#
_symmetry.space_group_name_H-M   'P 1'
#
loop_
_entity.id
_entity.type
_entity.pdbx_description
1 polymer ?
#
loop_
_entity_poly.entity_id
_entity_poly.type
_entity_poly.pdbx_seq_one_letter_code
_entity_poly.pdbx_strand_id
1 'polypeptide(L)' 'MTERLYDLNKDPEEDHNVFGEPGYESIAKELKEALLYHFMSTHPLADSITDSMSMLEKFAFFTVPRDKGSRPGSR' A
#
# COMPACT_ATOMS: atom_id res chain seq x y z
N MET A 1 -8.36 5.03 3.31
CA MET A 1 -7.14 5.43 2.58
C MET A 1 -7.55 5.61 1.13
N THR A 2 -7.19 6.71 0.48
CA THR A 2 -7.57 6.95 -0.93
C THR A 2 -6.40 6.55 -1.81
N GLU A 3 -6.60 5.57 -2.69
CA GLU A 3 -5.56 5.06 -3.58
C GLU A 3 -5.45 5.96 -4.82
N ARG A 4 -4.22 6.21 -5.26
CA ARG A 4 -3.91 7.05 -6.41
C ARG A 4 -2.85 6.37 -7.26
N LEU A 5 -3.05 6.36 -8.57
CA LEU A 5 -2.12 5.87 -9.58
C LEU A 5 -2.08 6.87 -10.72
N TYR A 6 -0.89 7.24 -11.16
CA TYR A 6 -0.66 8.23 -12.22
C TYR A 6 0.24 7.63 -13.30
N ASP A 7 -0.09 7.86 -14.57
CA ASP A 7 0.73 7.46 -15.72
C ASP A 7 1.54 8.66 -16.20
N LEU A 8 2.77 8.78 -15.71
CA LEU A 8 3.64 9.92 -15.99
C LEU A 8 3.99 10.11 -17.47
N ASN A 9 3.82 9.08 -18.32
CA ASN A 9 4.02 9.24 -19.76
C ASN A 9 2.90 10.04 -20.41
N LYS A 10 1.69 10.00 -19.84
CA LYS A 10 0.51 10.69 -20.36
C LYS A 10 0.11 11.91 -19.52
N ASP A 11 0.40 11.86 -18.23
CA ASP A 11 -0.01 12.82 -17.21
C ASP A 11 1.17 13.14 -16.27
N PRO A 12 2.20 13.86 -16.76
CA PRO A 12 3.40 14.16 -15.99
C PRO A 12 3.15 15.07 -14.77
N GLU A 13 2.04 15.82 -14.76
CA GLU A 13 1.65 16.70 -13.66
C GLU A 13 0.79 15.99 -12.59
N GLU A 14 0.48 14.70 -12.77
CA GLU A 14 -0.31 13.88 -11.82
C GLU A 14 -1.72 14.44 -11.53
N ASP A 15 -2.35 15.07 -12.52
CA ASP A 15 -3.69 15.65 -12.40
C ASP A 15 -4.81 14.61 -12.52
N HIS A 16 -4.53 13.45 -13.13
CA HIS A 16 -5.51 12.43 -13.50
C HIS A 16 -5.22 11.10 -12.80
N ASN A 17 -5.96 10.82 -11.73
CA ASN A 17 -5.89 9.53 -11.06
C ASN A 17 -6.51 8.42 -11.95
N VAL A 18 -5.68 7.50 -12.43
CA VAL A 18 -6.11 6.34 -13.25
C VAL A 18 -6.34 5.08 -12.42
N PHE A 19 -6.32 5.19 -11.09
CA PHE A 19 -6.57 4.05 -10.22
C PHE A 19 -8.00 3.52 -10.38
N GLY A 20 -8.13 2.27 -10.83
CA GLY A 20 -9.42 1.62 -11.08
C GLY A 20 -9.97 1.83 -12.49
N GLU A 21 -9.26 2.58 -13.35
CA GLU A 21 -9.61 2.71 -14.76
C GLU A 21 -9.31 1.41 -15.54
N PRO A 22 -10.14 1.04 -16.52
CA PRO A 22 -9.91 -0.14 -17.34
C PRO A 22 -8.53 -0.13 -18.02
N GLY A 23 -7.79 -1.23 -17.88
CA GLY A 23 -6.45 -1.41 -18.43
C GLY A 23 -5.31 -1.10 -17.47
N TYR A 24 -5.58 -0.56 -16.28
CA TYR A 24 -4.56 -0.31 -15.24
C TYR A 24 -4.61 -1.32 -14.09
N GLU A 25 -5.52 -2.30 -14.10
CA GLU A 25 -5.74 -3.22 -12.98
C GLU A 25 -4.52 -4.08 -12.67
N SER A 26 -3.86 -4.61 -13.71
CA SER A 26 -2.65 -5.43 -13.55
C SER A 26 -1.49 -4.60 -13.01
N ILE A 27 -1.27 -3.41 -13.58
CA ILE A 27 -0.20 -2.49 -13.14
C ILE A 27 -0.44 -2.06 -11.69
N ALA A 28 -1.67 -1.71 -11.33
CA ALA A 28 -2.02 -1.35 -9.96
C ALA A 28 -1.75 -2.50 -8.98
N LYS A 29 -2.06 -3.75 -9.38
CA LYS A 29 -1.76 -4.93 -8.57
C LYS A 29 -0.25 -5.15 -8.41
N GLU A 30 0.52 -5.08 -9.49
CA GLU A 30 1.98 -5.27 -9.47
C GLU A 30 2.66 -4.20 -8.59
N LEU A 31 2.24 -2.94 -8.71
CA LEU A 31 2.77 -1.85 -7.88
C LEU A 31 2.43 -2.04 -6.40
N LYS A 32 1.22 -2.53 -6.07
CA LYS A 32 0.86 -2.88 -4.69
C LYS A 32 1.73 -4.02 -4.16
N GLU A 33 1.95 -5.06 -4.95
CA GLU A 33 2.82 -6.17 -4.55
C GLU A 33 4.26 -5.71 -4.29
N ALA A 34 4.80 -4.85 -5.17
CA ALA A 34 6.13 -4.26 -5.01
C ALA A 34 6.22 -3.36 -3.76
N LEU A 35 5.19 -2.53 -3.51
CA LEU A 35 5.13 -1.67 -2.33
C LEU A 35 5.06 -2.50 -1.03
N LEU A 36 4.25 -3.56 -1.01
CA LEU A 36 4.17 -4.45 0.14
C LEU A 36 5.50 -5.17 0.38
N TYR A 37 6.16 -5.68 -0.68
CA TYR A 37 7.49 -6.28 -0.56
C TYR A 37 8.50 -5.30 0.04
N HIS A 38 8.47 -4.04 -0.39
CA HIS A 38 9.34 -3.01 0.16
C HIS A 38 9.07 -2.77 1.66
N PHE A 39 7.80 -2.67 2.07
CA PHE A 39 7.47 -2.52 3.50
C PHE A 39 7.90 -3.74 4.32
N MET A 40 7.64 -4.95 3.85
CA MET A 40 8.04 -6.17 4.54
C MET A 40 9.57 -6.32 4.66
N SER A 41 10.34 -5.76 3.73
CA SER A 41 11.81 -5.85 3.75
C SER A 41 12.51 -4.73 4.52
N THR A 42 11.85 -3.60 4.75
CA THR A 42 12.51 -2.41 5.31
C THR A 42 11.88 -1.89 6.61
N HIS A 43 10.61 -2.21 6.88
CA HIS A 43 9.93 -1.66 8.04
C HIS A 43 10.39 -2.36 9.33
N PRO A 44 10.78 -1.63 10.41
CA PRO A 44 11.30 -2.23 11.65
C PRO A 44 10.35 -3.22 12.37
N LEU A 45 9.08 -3.22 11.99
CA LEU A 45 8.04 -4.07 12.57
C LEU A 45 7.43 -5.05 11.56
N ALA A 46 8.09 -5.29 10.43
CA ALA A 46 7.62 -6.24 9.42
C ALA A 46 7.45 -7.67 9.98
N ASP A 47 8.34 -8.09 10.89
CA ASP A 47 8.28 -9.40 11.55
C ASP A 47 7.03 -9.58 12.44
N SER A 48 6.30 -8.51 12.75
CA SER A 48 5.04 -8.58 13.49
C SER A 48 3.83 -8.91 12.60
N ILE A 49 4.00 -8.91 11.26
CA ILE A 49 2.94 -9.27 10.31
C ILE A 49 2.93 -10.78 10.12
N THR A 50 1.73 -11.37 10.13
CA THR A 50 1.54 -12.80 9.89
C THR A 50 1.14 -13.08 8.44
N ASP A 51 1.46 -14.28 7.96
CA ASP A 51 1.09 -14.73 6.61
C ASP A 51 -0.43 -14.88 6.42
N SER A 52 -1.17 -15.02 7.51
CA SER A 52 -2.64 -15.09 7.49
C SER A 52 -3.31 -13.75 7.17
N MET A 53 -2.59 -12.63 7.25
CA MET A 53 -3.14 -11.31 6.92
C MET A 53 -3.31 -11.15 5.42
N SER A 54 -4.46 -10.61 5.01
CA SER A 54 -4.68 -10.16 3.64
C SER A 54 -3.74 -8.99 3.27
N MET A 55 -3.53 -8.77 1.98
CA MET A 55 -2.73 -7.64 1.48
C MET A 55 -3.25 -6.30 2.02
N LEU A 56 -4.58 -6.11 2.10
CA LEU A 56 -5.18 -4.89 2.62
C LEU A 56 -4.88 -4.68 4.12
N GLU A 57 -4.96 -5.74 4.92
CA GLU A 57 -4.62 -5.67 6.35
C GLU A 57 -3.13 -5.37 6.56
N LYS A 58 -2.26 -5.95 5.74
CA LYS A 58 -0.82 -5.66 5.75
C LYS A 58 -0.55 -4.18 5.41
N PHE A 59 -1.23 -3.64 4.39
CA PHE A 59 -1.13 -2.21 4.09
C PHE A 59 -1.60 -1.33 5.24
N ALA A 60 -2.77 -1.63 5.81
CA ALA A 60 -3.31 -0.87 6.93
C ALA A 60 -2.34 -0.84 8.12
N PHE A 61 -1.60 -1.94 8.38
CA PHE A 61 -0.59 -2.00 9.42
C PHE A 61 0.56 -1.00 9.20
N PHE A 62 1.01 -0.82 7.96
CA PHE A 62 2.13 0.05 7.62
C PHE A 62 1.73 1.52 7.46
N THR A 63 0.51 1.79 7.02
CA THR A 63 0.13 3.14 6.54
C THR A 63 -0.76 3.91 7.49
N VAL A 64 -1.41 3.25 8.44
CA VAL A 64 -2.24 3.93 9.44
C VAL A 64 -1.36 4.38 10.60
N PRO A 65 -1.30 5.70 10.89
CA PRO A 65 -0.59 6.20 12.07
C PRO A 65 -1.11 5.51 13.32
N ARG A 66 -0.21 5.06 14.19
CA ARG A 66 -0.58 4.51 15.49
C ARG A 66 -0.88 5.64 16.45
N ASP A 67 -1.91 5.47 17.27
CA ASP A 67 -2.05 6.31 18.46
C ASP A 67 -0.81 6.18 19.34
N LYS A 68 -0.38 7.30 19.95
CA LYS A 68 0.81 7.33 20.81
C LYS A 68 0.67 6.30 21.94
N GLY A 69 1.57 5.31 21.96
CA GLY A 69 1.62 4.26 22.98
C GLY A 69 0.92 2.95 22.60
N SER A 70 0.27 2.86 21.43
CA SER A 70 -0.43 1.64 21.00
C SER A 70 0.54 0.57 20.47
N ARG A 71 0.29 -0.68 20.87
CA ARG A 71 1.03 -1.84 20.35
C ARG A 71 0.58 -2.17 18.92
N PRO A 72 1.42 -2.83 18.10
CA PRO A 72 0.97 -3.37 16.83
C PRO A 72 -0.21 -4.34 17.05
N GLY A 73 -1.30 -4.20 16.30
CA GLY A 73 -2.43 -5.14 16.31
C GLY A 73 -3.49 -4.94 17.38
N SER A 74 -3.39 -3.93 18.26
CA SER A 74 -4.47 -3.60 19.19
C SER A 74 -5.51 -2.72 18.50
N ARG A 75 -6.61 -3.34 18.04
CA ARG A 75 -7.91 -2.68 17.90
C ARG A 75 -8.78 -3.06 19.08
#